data_AF-A0A7W0Y0W7-F1
#
_entry.id   AF-A0A7W0Y0W7-F1
#
_cell.length_a   1.000
_cell.length_b   1.000
_cell.length_c   1.000
_cell.angle_alpha   90.00
_cell.angle_beta   90.00
_cell.angle_gamma   90.00
#
_symmetry.space_group_name_H-M   'P 1'
#
loop_
_entity.id
_entity.type
_entity.pdbx_description
1 polymer ?
#
loop_
_entity_poly.entity_id
_entity_poly.type
_entity_poly.pdbx_seq_one_letter_code
_entity_poly.pdbx_strand_id
1 'polypeptide(L)'
;MGASFGRGGATGFLQDLQQADCIVIQGSNMAECHPVGFQWVMEAKARGARVIHIDPRFTRTSAVADTHVPIRAGSDIVFLGAVINYILSNELYFHEYVLAYTNAATLVS
;
A
#
# COMPACT_ATOMS: atom_id res chain seq x y z
N MET A 1 0.21 -5.98 -11.65
CA MET A 1 0.26 -4.75 -12.47
C MET A 1 -0.29 -4.98 -13.88
N GLY A 2 0.30 -5.86 -14.69
CA GLY A 2 -0.09 -6.04 -16.11
C GLY A 2 -1.59 -6.33 -16.35
N ALA A 3 -2.16 -7.28 -15.61
CA ALA A 3 -3.58 -7.63 -15.76
C ALA A 3 -4.56 -6.54 -15.28
N SER A 4 -4.13 -5.66 -14.37
CA SER A 4 -5.01 -4.65 -13.76
C SER A 4 -4.93 -3.29 -14.48
N PHE A 5 -3.75 -2.91 -14.96
CA PHE A 5 -3.48 -1.57 -15.52
C PHE A 5 -2.90 -1.59 -16.94
N GLY A 6 -2.79 -2.77 -17.56
CA GLY A 6 -2.23 -2.93 -18.91
C GLY A 6 -0.70 -2.82 -19.01
N ARG A 7 0.02 -2.49 -17.94
CA ARG A 7 1.50 -2.40 -17.88
C ARG A 7 2.08 -3.01 -16.61
N GLY A 8 3.32 -3.50 -16.69
CA GLY A 8 4.01 -4.19 -15.58
C GLY A 8 4.91 -3.32 -14.69
N GLY A 9 5.23 -2.09 -15.12
CA GLY A 9 6.10 -1.18 -14.37
C GLY A 9 5.43 -0.55 -13.15
N ALA A 10 6.23 0.12 -12.31
CA ALA A 10 5.72 0.94 -11.21
C ALA A 10 4.88 2.12 -11.77
N THR A 11 3.82 2.49 -11.06
CA THR A 11 2.90 3.58 -11.46
C THR A 11 3.40 4.98 -11.12
N GLY A 12 4.30 5.09 -10.13
CA GLY A 12 4.91 6.35 -9.71
C GLY A 12 6.43 6.24 -9.61
N PHE A 13 7.06 7.31 -9.12
CA PHE A 13 8.50 7.39 -8.86
C PHE A 13 8.73 7.64 -7.36
N LEU A 14 9.93 7.31 -6.85
CA LEU A 14 10.18 7.27 -5.40
C LEU A 14 9.97 8.61 -4.69
N GLN A 15 10.29 9.72 -5.35
CA GLN A 15 10.11 11.07 -4.80
C GLN A 15 8.62 11.39 -4.56
N ASP A 16 7.70 10.79 -5.31
CA ASP A 16 6.26 11.01 -5.16
C ASP A 16 5.72 10.50 -3.82
N LEU A 17 6.41 9.52 -3.20
CA LEU A 17 6.04 8.98 -1.89
C LEU A 17 5.95 10.07 -0.80
N GLN A 18 6.72 11.15 -0.94
CA GLN A 18 6.70 12.27 0.00
C GLN A 18 5.34 12.97 0.08
N GLN A 19 4.49 12.82 -0.94
CA GLN A 19 3.16 13.45 -1.04
C GLN A 19 2.06 12.64 -0.36
N ALA A 20 2.30 11.39 0.00
CA ALA A 20 1.27 10.52 0.56
C ALA A 20 0.88 10.91 2.00
N ASP A 21 -0.40 10.76 2.34
CA ASP A 21 -0.91 10.88 3.72
C ASP A 21 -0.82 9.54 4.49
N CYS A 22 -0.70 8.43 3.76
CA CYS A 22 -0.54 7.09 4.31
C CYS A 22 0.33 6.24 3.39
N ILE A 23 1.35 5.59 3.97
CA ILE A 23 2.27 4.70 3.25
C ILE A 23 2.19 3.32 3.88
N VAL A 24 1.75 2.34 3.09
CA VAL A 24 1.77 0.93 3.47
C VAL A 24 2.96 0.26 2.80
N ILE A 25 3.91 -0.19 3.60
CA ILE A 25 5.05 -0.99 3.16
C ILE A 25 4.71 -2.45 3.48
N GLN A 26 4.35 -3.23 2.47
CA GLN A 26 4.04 -4.65 2.61
C GLN A 26 4.93 -5.48 1.70
N GLY A 27 5.54 -6.55 2.24
CA GLY A 27 6.43 -7.42 1.46
C GLY A 27 7.71 -6.74 0.96
N SER A 28 8.11 -5.62 1.59
CA SER A 28 9.31 -4.86 1.26
C SER A 28 10.05 -4.42 2.53
N ASN A 29 11.37 -4.47 2.49
CA ASN A 29 12.25 -3.99 3.54
C ASN A 29 12.99 -2.73 3.07
N MET A 30 12.24 -1.64 2.81
CA MET A 30 12.75 -0.46 2.12
C MET A 30 13.94 0.21 2.81
N ALA A 31 13.97 0.27 4.15
CA ALA A 31 15.08 0.90 4.87
C ALA A 31 16.43 0.20 4.61
N GLU A 32 16.41 -1.09 4.28
CA GLU A 32 17.62 -1.87 3.99
C GLU A 32 17.85 -2.05 2.49
N CYS A 33 16.80 -2.32 1.71
CA CYS A 33 16.91 -2.67 0.30
C CYS A 33 16.79 -1.45 -0.65
N HIS A 34 16.17 -0.36 -0.19
CA HIS A 34 15.95 0.86 -0.97
C HIS A 34 16.25 2.13 -0.15
N PRO A 35 17.40 2.22 0.55
CA PRO A 35 17.64 3.25 1.57
C PRO A 35 17.56 4.68 1.01
N VAL A 36 17.99 4.89 -0.24
CA VAL A 36 17.86 6.19 -0.91
C VAL A 36 16.39 6.51 -1.21
N GLY A 37 15.58 5.55 -1.62
CA GLY A 37 14.14 5.77 -1.82
C GLY A 37 13.39 5.99 -0.51
N PHE A 38 13.85 5.34 0.56
CA PHE A 38 13.23 5.40 1.88
C PHE A 38 13.28 6.81 2.51
N GLN A 39 14.18 7.69 2.07
CA GLN A 39 14.20 9.09 2.48
C GLN A 39 12.84 9.77 2.27
N TRP A 40 12.15 9.47 1.16
CA TRP A 40 10.87 10.09 0.81
C TRP A 40 9.71 9.57 1.66
N VAL A 41 9.81 8.34 2.18
CA VAL A 41 8.88 7.82 3.19
C VAL A 41 9.04 8.58 4.50
N MET A 42 10.27 8.88 4.90
CA MET A 42 10.55 9.63 6.12
C MET A 42 10.14 11.10 6.00
N GLU A 43 10.31 11.72 4.83
CA GLU A 43 9.79 13.05 4.48
C GLU A 43 8.25 13.09 4.62
N ALA A 44 7.53 12.12 4.04
CA ALA A 44 6.08 12.00 4.19
C ALA A 44 5.69 11.88 5.67
N LYS A 45 6.38 11.02 6.42
CA LYS A 45 6.14 10.82 7.85
C LYS A 45 6.36 12.10 8.65
N ALA A 46 7.42 12.86 8.36
CA ALA A 46 7.69 14.14 9.00
C ALA A 46 6.60 15.19 8.72
N ARG A 47 5.92 15.11 7.57
CA ARG A 47 4.74 15.92 7.23
C ARG A 47 3.43 15.45 7.89
N GLY A 48 3.44 14.31 8.59
CA GLY A 48 2.28 13.75 9.27
C GLY A 48 1.68 12.51 8.63
N ALA A 49 2.30 11.96 7.57
CA ALA A 49 1.82 10.73 6.96
C ALA A 49 1.94 9.54 7.91
N ARG A 50 0.94 8.64 7.90
CA ARG A 50 1.01 7.38 8.65
C ARG A 50 1.82 6.35 7.89
N VAL A 51 2.85 5.78 8.51
CA VAL A 51 3.66 4.70 7.93
C VAL A 51 3.33 3.38 8.60
N ILE A 52 2.86 2.41 7.81
CA ILE A 52 2.47 1.06 8.26
C ILE A 52 3.40 0.05 7.59
N HIS A 53 4.03 -0.83 8.38
CA HIS A 53 4.88 -1.89 7.87
C HIS A 53 4.30 -3.27 8.17
N ILE A 54 3.96 -3.99 7.11
CA ILE A 54 3.35 -5.33 7.15
C ILE A 54 4.42 -6.34 6.73
N ASP A 55 4.98 -7.07 7.69
CA ASP A 55 6.03 -8.06 7.47
C ASP A 55 5.96 -9.12 8.58
N PRO A 56 6.23 -10.41 8.31
CA PRO A 56 6.34 -11.43 9.36
C PRO A 56 7.47 -11.16 10.37
N ARG A 57 8.43 -10.30 10.04
CA ARG A 57 9.61 -10.01 10.85
C ARG A 57 9.64 -8.53 11.22
N PHE A 58 10.20 -8.24 12.38
CA PHE A 58 10.55 -6.89 12.76
C PHE A 58 11.93 -6.53 12.20
N THR A 59 12.00 -5.56 11.29
CA THR A 59 13.23 -5.14 10.58
C THR A 59 13.58 -3.68 10.86
N ARG A 60 14.64 -3.15 10.22
CA ARG A 60 14.95 -1.70 10.30
C ARG A 60 13.84 -0.82 9.72
N THR A 61 13.06 -1.35 8.78
CA THR A 61 11.86 -0.65 8.25
C THR A 61 10.78 -0.59 9.34
N SER A 62 10.54 -1.69 10.06
CA SER A 62 9.56 -1.75 11.15
C SER A 62 9.92 -0.79 12.29
N ALA A 63 11.21 -0.69 12.60
CA ALA A 63 11.73 0.13 13.70
C ALA A 63 11.38 1.63 13.58
N VAL A 64 11.08 2.09 12.37
CA VAL A 64 10.75 3.50 12.10
C VAL A 64 9.32 3.68 11.55
N ALA A 65 8.56 2.61 11.36
CA ALA A 65 7.14 2.68 11.03
C ALA A 65 6.31 3.11 12.26
N ASP A 66 5.13 3.69 12.04
CA ASP A 66 4.22 4.02 13.15
C ASP A 66 3.43 2.80 13.64
N THR A 67 3.13 1.88 12.73
CA THR A 67 2.50 0.60 13.04
C THR A 67 3.26 -0.52 12.36
N HIS A 68 3.72 -1.51 13.13
CA HIS A 68 4.13 -2.79 12.59
C HIS A 68 2.97 -3.78 12.72
N VAL A 69 2.60 -4.40 11.61
CA VAL A 69 1.56 -5.45 11.56
C VAL A 69 2.24 -6.78 11.26
N PRO A 70 2.51 -7.62 12.27
CA PRO A 70 3.07 -8.93 12.03
C PRO A 70 2.01 -9.84 11.39
N ILE A 71 2.37 -10.46 10.27
CA ILE A 71 1.52 -11.45 9.58
C ILE A 71 2.23 -12.80 9.48
N ARG A 72 1.48 -13.88 9.27
CA ARG A 72 2.10 -15.17 8.94
C ARG A 72 2.63 -15.10 7.50
N ALA A 73 3.79 -15.69 7.25
CA ALA A 73 4.30 -15.79 5.88
C ALA A 73 3.25 -16.46 4.96
N GLY A 74 2.96 -15.82 3.83
CA GLY A 74 1.97 -16.27 2.85
C GLY A 74 0.51 -15.98 3.18
N SER A 75 0.20 -15.19 4.22
CA SER A 75 -1.18 -14.78 4.55
C SER A 75 -1.59 -13.41 3.98
N ASP A 76 -0.80 -12.85 3.06
CA ASP A 76 -1.03 -11.52 2.48
C ASP A 76 -2.40 -11.39 1.79
N ILE A 77 -2.85 -12.42 1.07
CA ILE A 77 -4.16 -12.41 0.39
C ILE A 77 -5.30 -12.29 1.40
N VAL A 78 -5.21 -12.97 2.55
CA VAL A 78 -6.23 -12.89 3.60
C VAL A 78 -6.27 -11.49 4.20
N PHE A 79 -5.09 -10.90 4.45
CA PHE A 79 -5.00 -9.53 4.95
C PHE A 79 -5.63 -8.51 3.97
N LEU A 80 -5.22 -8.54 2.70
CA LEU A 80 -5.73 -7.63 1.68
C LEU A 80 -7.23 -7.87 1.39
N GLY A 81 -7.67 -9.13 1.41
CA GLY A 81 -9.10 -9.48 1.30
C GLY A 81 -9.94 -8.91 2.44
N ALA A 82 -9.42 -8.94 3.68
CA ALA A 82 -10.08 -8.32 4.83
C ALA A 82 -10.16 -6.79 4.71
N VAL A 83 -9.12 -6.13 4.21
CA VAL A 83 -9.12 -4.69 3.93
C VAL A 83 -10.16 -4.33 2.86
N ILE A 84 -10.21 -5.08 1.76
CA ILE A 84 -11.22 -4.90 0.71
C ILE A 84 -12.63 -5.07 1.29
N ASN A 85 -12.89 -6.14 2.03
CA ASN A 85 -14.18 -6.38 2.65
C ASN A 85 -14.58 -5.25 3.60
N TYR A 86 -13.64 -4.74 4.40
CA TYR A 86 -13.88 -3.62 5.31
C TYR A 86 -14.25 -2.35 4.55
N ILE A 87 -13.52 -2.02 3.48
CA ILE A 87 -13.81 -0.85 2.63
C ILE A 87 -15.21 -0.95 2.01
N LEU A 88 -15.56 -2.12 1.46
CA LEU A 88 -16.87 -2.33 0.82
C LEU A 88 -18.01 -2.32 1.83
N SER A 89 -17.84 -3.00 2.96
CA SER A 89 -18.87 -3.12 4.01
C SER A 89 -19.17 -1.79 4.72
N ASN A 90 -18.26 -0.82 4.63
CA ASN A 90 -18.39 0.50 5.25
C ASN A 90 -18.48 1.64 4.20
N GLU A 91 -18.65 1.30 2.92
CA GLU A 91 -18.78 2.28 1.82
C GLU A 91 -17.63 3.31 1.75
N LEU A 92 -16.41 2.88 2.06
CA LEU A 92 -15.22 3.76 2.15
C LEU A 92 -14.48 3.93 0.82
N TYR A 93 -15.03 3.40 -0.27
CA TYR A 93 -14.42 3.50 -1.60
C TYR A 93 -14.82 4.80 -2.29
N PHE A 94 -13.96 5.32 -3.17
CA PHE A 94 -14.30 6.49 -3.97
C PHE A 94 -15.28 6.11 -5.09
N HIS A 95 -16.56 6.28 -4.83
CA HIS A 95 -17.65 5.81 -5.69
C HIS A 95 -17.55 6.29 -7.15
N GLU A 96 -17.34 7.59 -7.37
CA GLU A 96 -17.25 8.15 -8.73
C GLU A 96 -16.06 7.56 -9.51
N TYR A 97 -14.91 7.40 -8.85
CA TYR A 97 -13.74 6.80 -9.48
C TYR A 97 -13.99 5.33 -9.83
N VAL A 98 -14.61 4.57 -8.93
CA VAL A 98 -14.92 3.15 -9.15
C VAL A 98 -15.85 2.99 -10.36
N LEU A 99 -16.90 3.79 -10.48
CA LEU A 99 -17.82 3.71 -11.62
C LEU A 99 -17.18 4.13 -12.94
N ALA A 100 -16.40 5.22 -12.95
CA ALA A 100 -15.89 5.81 -14.18
C ALA A 100 -14.61 5.15 -14.72
N TYR A 101 -13.75 4.62 -13.83
CA TYR A 101 -12.37 4.24 -14.18
C TYR A 101 -12.01 2.79 -13.87
N THR A 102 -12.96 1.97 -13.44
CA THR A 102 -12.77 0.53 -13.23
C THR A 102 -13.78 -0.28 -14.06
N ASN A 103 -13.68 -1.60 -14.01
CA ASN A 103 -14.66 -2.50 -14.64
C ASN A 103 -15.85 -2.85 -13.73
N ALA A 104 -16.07 -2.13 -12.62
CA ALA A 104 -17.10 -2.46 -11.64
C ALA A 104 -18.54 -2.45 -12.22
N ALA A 105 -18.82 -1.61 -13.21
CA ALA A 105 -20.12 -1.53 -13.86
C ALA A 105 -20.29 -2.54 -15.03
N THR A 106 -19.24 -3.31 -15.36
CA THR A 106 -19.29 -4.28 -16.45
C THR A 106 -20.16 -5.47 -16.05
N LEU A 107 -21.18 -5.78 -16.86
CA LEU A 107 -21.99 -6.97 -16.69
C LEU A 107 -21.18 -8.22 -17.03
N VAL A 108 -21.12 -9.18 -16.10
CA VAL A 108 -20.46 -10.47 -16.31
C VAL A 108 -21.49 -11.44 -16.89
N SER A 109 -21.19 -12.02 -18.04
CA SER A 109 -22.01 -13.03 -18.75
C SER A 109 -21.47 -14.43 -18.58
#